data_AF-A0A560FZG6-F1
#
_entry.id   AF-A0A560FZG6-F1
#
_cell.length_a   1.000
_cell.length_b   1.000
_cell.length_c   1.000
_cell.angle_alpha   90.00
_cell.angle_beta   90.00
_cell.angle_gamma   90.00
#
_symmetry.space_group_name_H-M   'P 1'
#
loop_
_entity.id
_entity.type
_entity.pdbx_description
1 polymer ?
#
loop_
_entity_poly.entity_id
_entity_poly.type
_entity_poly.pdbx_seq_one_letter_code
_entity_poly.pdbx_strand_id
1 'polypeptide(L)'
;MIALMLTLLAVTVTAGLTGERAWTRVSEAKARRRQALNRQREQSQRIRRLARATYSLKQQRRHIQLTMETLQDECARLEQDIKRIARPENRIFVLEERRNPADAAWIATVEVGGTVADSALPAAVPWQRRRFLLWAGDDEGARARLERRFPHGSGFRVSQLMLRPSHAAAPPAATSGGLETRAAKAARIAAS
;
A
#
# COMPACT_ATOMS: atom_id res chain seq x y z
N MET A 1 -58.19 -76.40 -40.84
CA MET A 1 -58.57 -75.04 -40.41
C MET A 1 -57.94 -74.64 -39.07
N ILE A 2 -58.03 -75.46 -38.02
CA ILE A 2 -57.47 -75.17 -36.69
C ILE A 2 -55.94 -74.97 -36.70
N ALA A 3 -55.18 -75.83 -37.42
CA ALA A 3 -53.71 -75.71 -37.50
C ALA A 3 -53.23 -74.39 -38.16
N LEU A 4 -53.96 -73.92 -39.18
CA LEU A 4 -53.69 -72.66 -39.88
C LEU A 4 -53.97 -71.43 -38.99
N MET A 5 -55.02 -71.51 -38.17
CA MET A 5 -55.34 -70.46 -37.18
C MET A 5 -54.29 -70.39 -36.07
N LEU A 6 -53.78 -71.54 -35.61
CA LEU A 6 -52.75 -71.60 -34.57
C LEU A 6 -51.39 -71.07 -35.07
N THR A 7 -51.00 -71.34 -36.31
CA THR A 7 -49.75 -70.78 -36.86
C THR A 7 -49.86 -69.27 -37.09
N LEU A 8 -51.00 -68.80 -37.58
CA LEU A 8 -51.25 -67.35 -37.72
C LEU A 8 -51.19 -66.63 -36.37
N LEU A 9 -51.82 -67.22 -35.34
CA LEU A 9 -51.78 -66.71 -33.96
C LEU A 9 -50.36 -66.72 -33.38
N ALA A 10 -49.60 -67.79 -33.60
CA ALA A 10 -48.22 -67.88 -33.12
C ALA A 10 -47.31 -66.83 -33.76
N VAL A 11 -47.48 -66.57 -35.06
CA VAL A 11 -46.74 -65.54 -35.81
C VAL A 11 -47.12 -64.13 -35.36
N THR A 12 -48.40 -63.84 -35.15
CA THR A 12 -48.84 -62.51 -34.67
C THR A 12 -48.38 -62.23 -33.25
N VAL A 13 -48.42 -63.23 -32.36
CA VAL A 13 -47.92 -63.10 -30.97
C VAL A 13 -46.40 -62.91 -30.94
N THR A 14 -45.64 -63.66 -31.74
CA THR A 14 -44.18 -63.48 -31.81
C THR A 14 -43.76 -62.16 -32.45
N ALA A 15 -44.49 -61.69 -33.47
CA ALA A 15 -44.30 -60.35 -34.05
C ALA A 15 -44.63 -59.23 -33.06
N GLY A 16 -45.70 -59.36 -32.28
CA GLY A 16 -46.06 -58.41 -31.22
C GLY A 16 -44.99 -58.30 -30.13
N LEU A 17 -44.55 -59.46 -29.61
CA LEU A 17 -43.53 -59.52 -28.55
C LEU A 17 -42.15 -58.99 -29.00
N THR A 18 -41.78 -59.18 -30.27
CA THR A 18 -40.52 -58.67 -30.81
C THR A 18 -40.57 -57.17 -31.09
N GLY A 19 -41.72 -56.65 -31.56
CA GLY A 19 -41.97 -55.23 -31.74
C GLY A 19 -41.91 -54.45 -30.41
N GLU A 20 -42.55 -54.96 -29.36
CA GLU A 20 -42.52 -54.33 -28.03
C GLU A 20 -41.09 -54.25 -27.46
N ARG A 21 -40.30 -55.34 -27.61
CA ARG A 21 -38.89 -55.36 -27.18
C ARG A 21 -38.00 -54.41 -27.99
N ALA A 22 -38.27 -54.24 -29.27
CA ALA A 22 -37.55 -53.26 -30.09
C ALA A 22 -37.91 -51.83 -29.67
N TRP A 23 -39.18 -51.57 -29.39
CA TRP A 23 -39.67 -50.27 -28.93
C TRP A 23 -39.09 -49.88 -27.56
N THR A 24 -39.08 -50.81 -26.60
CA THR A 24 -38.48 -50.56 -25.28
C THR A 24 -36.98 -50.32 -25.36
N ARG A 25 -36.25 -51.07 -26.20
CA ARG A 25 -34.82 -50.81 -26.43
C ARG A 25 -34.56 -49.43 -27.03
N VAL A 26 -35.37 -49.00 -28.00
CA VAL A 26 -35.24 -47.66 -28.60
C VAL A 26 -35.62 -46.56 -27.61
N SER A 27 -36.65 -46.76 -26.80
CA SER A 27 -37.07 -45.77 -25.78
C SER A 27 -36.01 -45.63 -24.68
N GLU A 28 -35.44 -46.74 -24.21
CA GLU A 28 -34.32 -46.76 -23.28
C GLU A 28 -33.07 -46.09 -23.87
N ALA A 29 -32.71 -46.40 -25.12
CA ALA A 29 -31.58 -45.77 -25.80
C ALA A 29 -31.79 -44.25 -25.94
N LYS A 30 -33.00 -43.81 -26.27
CA LYS A 30 -33.37 -42.37 -26.29
C LYS A 30 -33.26 -41.74 -24.90
N ALA A 31 -33.70 -42.43 -23.84
CA ALA A 31 -33.61 -41.95 -22.47
C ALA A 31 -32.15 -41.81 -22.02
N ARG A 32 -31.31 -42.82 -22.28
CA ARG A 32 -29.87 -42.80 -21.98
C ARG A 32 -29.16 -41.67 -22.74
N ARG A 33 -29.49 -41.48 -24.02
CA ARG A 33 -28.96 -40.35 -24.83
C ARG A 33 -29.34 -39.00 -24.23
N ARG A 34 -30.60 -38.81 -23.83
CA ARG A 34 -31.06 -37.57 -23.19
C ARG A 34 -30.32 -37.32 -21.87
N GLN A 35 -30.15 -38.35 -21.04
CA GLN A 35 -29.38 -38.24 -19.80
C GLN A 35 -27.91 -37.87 -20.05
N ALA A 36 -27.26 -38.49 -21.03
CA ALA A 36 -25.88 -38.17 -21.40
C ALA A 36 -25.73 -36.71 -21.87
N LEU A 37 -26.65 -36.22 -22.71
CA LEU A 37 -26.66 -34.83 -23.16
C LEU A 37 -26.90 -33.84 -22.01
N ASN A 38 -27.78 -34.18 -21.06
CA ASN A 38 -28.02 -33.35 -19.89
C ASN A 38 -26.78 -33.26 -19.00
N ARG A 39 -26.12 -34.41 -18.73
CA ARG A 39 -24.85 -34.45 -17.97
C ARG A 39 -23.76 -33.64 -18.66
N GLN A 40 -23.63 -33.75 -19.98
CA GLN A 40 -22.67 -32.95 -20.75
C GLN A 40 -22.94 -31.45 -20.62
N ARG A 41 -24.20 -31.03 -20.71
CA ARG A 41 -24.61 -29.63 -20.54
C ARG A 41 -24.27 -29.14 -19.13
N GLU A 42 -24.60 -29.90 -18.10
CA GLU A 42 -24.27 -29.57 -16.71
C GLU A 42 -22.76 -29.42 -16.49
N GLN A 43 -21.96 -30.37 -16.99
CA GLN A 43 -20.50 -30.30 -16.91
C GLN A 43 -19.95 -29.07 -17.64
N SER A 44 -20.46 -28.77 -18.83
CA SER A 44 -20.04 -27.57 -19.58
C SER A 44 -20.36 -26.28 -18.82
N GLN A 45 -21.52 -26.22 -18.14
CA GLN A 45 -21.90 -25.07 -17.32
C GLN A 45 -21.00 -24.96 -16.09
N ARG A 46 -20.66 -26.08 -15.44
CA ARG A 46 -19.71 -26.10 -14.32
C ARG A 46 -18.34 -25.60 -14.75
N ILE A 47 -17.80 -26.07 -15.87
CA ILE A 47 -16.52 -25.60 -16.42
C ILE A 47 -16.56 -24.10 -16.70
N ARG A 48 -17.64 -23.60 -17.31
CA ARG A 48 -17.79 -22.16 -17.57
C ARG A 48 -17.84 -21.33 -16.28
N ARG A 49 -18.54 -21.82 -15.25
CA ARG A 49 -18.59 -21.14 -13.93
C ARG A 49 -17.20 -21.11 -13.28
N LEU A 50 -16.49 -22.24 -13.28
CA LEU A 50 -15.13 -22.31 -12.76
C LEU A 50 -14.17 -21.41 -13.55
N ALA A 51 -14.24 -21.40 -14.88
CA ALA A 51 -13.41 -20.54 -15.71
C ALA A 51 -13.62 -19.05 -15.39
N ARG A 52 -14.88 -18.62 -15.19
CA ARG A 52 -15.20 -17.25 -14.77
C ARG A 52 -14.62 -16.92 -13.39
N ALA A 53 -14.75 -17.83 -12.42
CA ALA A 53 -14.18 -17.67 -11.09
C ALA A 53 -12.64 -17.60 -11.11
N THR A 54 -11.99 -18.46 -11.89
CA THR A 54 -10.53 -18.43 -12.07
C THR A 54 -10.07 -17.13 -12.73
N TYR A 55 -10.83 -16.64 -13.70
CA TYR A 55 -10.53 -15.36 -14.34
C TYR A 55 -10.64 -14.19 -13.35
N SER A 56 -11.71 -14.13 -12.55
CA SER A 56 -11.86 -13.07 -11.54
C SER A 56 -10.75 -13.15 -10.48
N LEU A 57 -10.39 -14.35 -10.02
CA LEU A 57 -9.27 -14.55 -9.09
C LEU A 57 -7.94 -14.10 -9.69
N LYS A 58 -7.70 -14.38 -10.97
CA LYS A 58 -6.50 -13.92 -11.68
C LYS A 58 -6.44 -12.39 -11.75
N GLN A 59 -7.58 -11.73 -11.98
CA GLN A 59 -7.66 -10.27 -11.99
C GLN A 59 -7.39 -9.68 -10.60
N GLN A 60 -8.00 -10.26 -9.55
CA GLN A 60 -7.75 -9.86 -8.15
C GLN A 60 -6.29 -10.03 -7.77
N ARG A 61 -5.66 -11.17 -8.13
CA ARG A 61 -4.24 -11.40 -7.88
C ARG A 61 -3.35 -10.34 -8.53
N ARG A 62 -3.61 -9.97 -9.78
CA ARG A 62 -2.86 -8.91 -10.47
C ARG A 62 -3.00 -7.57 -9.75
N HIS A 63 -4.21 -7.22 -9.33
CA HIS A 63 -4.45 -6.00 -8.58
C HIS A 63 -3.69 -5.98 -7.25
N ILE A 64 -3.74 -7.08 -6.49
CA ILE A 64 -2.99 -7.22 -5.22
C ILE A 64 -1.48 -7.08 -5.46
N GLN A 65 -0.94 -7.69 -6.51
CA GLN A 65 0.49 -7.59 -6.85
C GLN A 65 0.91 -6.14 -7.11
N LEU A 66 0.13 -5.41 -7.92
CA LEU A 66 0.42 -3.99 -8.20
C LEU A 66 0.33 -3.12 -6.94
N THR A 67 -0.64 -3.39 -6.06
CA THR A 67 -0.77 -2.68 -4.78
C THR A 67 0.41 -2.99 -3.87
N MET A 68 0.86 -4.24 -3.81
CA MET A 68 2.03 -4.64 -3.02
C MET A 68 3.31 -3.95 -3.51
N GLU A 69 3.55 -3.91 -4.82
CA GLU A 69 4.70 -3.18 -5.41
C GLU A 69 4.66 -1.70 -5.05
N THR A 70 3.48 -1.07 -5.15
CA THR A 70 3.32 0.36 -4.80
C THR A 70 3.61 0.61 -3.31
N LEU A 71 3.08 -0.23 -2.42
CA LEU A 71 3.33 -0.11 -0.98
C LEU A 71 4.81 -0.34 -0.63
N GLN A 72 5.48 -1.26 -1.32
CA GLN A 72 6.90 -1.51 -1.11
C GLN A 72 7.76 -0.30 -1.51
N ASP A 73 7.43 0.35 -2.63
CA ASP A 73 8.09 1.59 -3.04
C ASP A 73 7.85 2.73 -2.05
N GLU A 74 6.63 2.85 -1.51
CA GLU A 74 6.30 3.85 -0.49
C GLU A 74 7.04 3.61 0.83
N CYS A 75 7.11 2.35 1.29
CA CYS A 75 7.91 1.98 2.46
C CYS A 75 9.38 2.33 2.26
N ALA A 76 9.96 2.02 1.10
CA ALA A 76 11.36 2.34 0.80
C ALA A 76 11.61 3.86 0.82
N ARG A 77 10.68 4.67 0.30
CA ARG A 77 10.75 6.13 0.37
C ARG A 77 10.68 6.64 1.80
N LEU A 78 9.71 6.17 2.59
CA LEU A 78 9.57 6.55 3.99
C LEU A 78 10.79 6.16 4.82
N GLU A 79 11.38 5.00 4.57
CA GLU A 79 12.64 4.61 5.22
C GLU A 79 13.78 5.55 4.88
N GLN A 80 13.90 5.99 3.63
CA GLN A 80 14.91 6.97 3.22
C GLN A 80 14.67 8.32 3.91
N ASP A 81 13.41 8.76 4.00
CA ASP A 81 13.04 9.99 4.70
C ASP A 81 13.32 9.91 6.20
N ILE A 82 12.98 8.80 6.84
CA ILE A 82 13.31 8.55 8.25
C ILE A 82 14.83 8.56 8.45
N LYS A 83 15.59 7.87 7.59
CA LYS A 83 17.07 7.89 7.65
C LYS A 83 17.62 9.29 7.47
N ARG A 84 17.03 10.10 6.58
CA ARG A 84 17.40 11.50 6.36
C ARG A 84 17.10 12.35 7.60
N ILE A 85 15.93 12.20 8.21
CA ILE A 85 15.50 12.96 9.39
C ILE A 85 16.28 12.54 10.64
N ALA A 86 16.52 11.25 10.82
CA ALA A 86 17.20 10.66 11.98
C ALA A 86 18.71 10.99 12.07
N ARG A 87 19.28 11.65 11.04
CA ARG A 87 20.67 12.11 11.05
C ARG A 87 20.94 12.93 12.32
N PRO A 88 22.04 12.67 13.04
CA PRO A 88 22.39 13.42 14.25
C PRO A 88 22.43 14.94 14.06
N GLU A 89 22.78 15.40 12.86
CA GLU A 89 22.82 16.82 12.43
C GLU A 89 21.46 17.51 12.53
N ASN A 90 20.35 16.77 12.37
CA ASN A 90 19.00 17.32 12.43
C ASN A 90 18.45 17.45 13.85
N ARG A 91 19.17 16.93 14.86
CA ARG A 91 18.76 17.03 16.25
C ARG A 91 18.88 18.48 16.72
N ILE A 92 17.82 18.98 17.34
CA ILE A 92 17.78 20.32 17.92
C ILE A 92 17.99 20.17 19.43
N PHE A 93 19.01 20.84 19.95
CA PHE A 93 19.36 20.83 21.37
C PHE A 93 18.78 22.06 22.06
N VAL A 94 18.25 21.90 23.26
CA VAL A 94 17.72 23.05 24.01
C VAL A 94 18.90 23.78 24.67
N LEU A 95 19.07 25.06 24.37
CA LEU A 95 20.14 25.89 24.92
C LEU A 95 19.82 26.38 26.34
N GLU A 96 18.61 26.89 26.53
CA GLU A 96 18.11 27.41 27.80
C GLU A 96 16.65 27.05 27.95
N GLU A 97 16.22 26.37 29.02
CA GLU A 97 14.80 26.05 29.21
C GLU A 97 13.97 27.20 29.77
N ARG A 98 14.60 28.30 30.22
CA ARG A 98 13.90 29.44 30.82
C ARG A 98 13.09 30.20 29.78
N ARG A 99 11.78 30.25 29.96
CA ARG A 99 10.82 30.92 29.07
C ARG A 99 10.05 32.00 29.83
N ASN A 100 9.97 33.18 29.25
CA ASN A 100 9.00 34.19 29.61
C ASN A 100 7.75 34.04 28.70
N PRO A 101 6.51 34.30 29.16
CA PRO A 101 5.30 34.29 28.32
C PRO A 101 5.39 35.09 27.00
N ALA A 102 6.21 36.13 26.94
CA ALA A 102 6.41 36.94 25.73
C ALA A 102 7.51 36.40 24.79
N ASP A 103 8.26 35.37 25.19
CA ASP A 103 9.40 34.88 24.41
C ASP A 103 8.94 33.99 23.24
N ALA A 104 9.48 34.28 22.05
CA ALA A 104 9.33 33.44 20.88
C ALA A 104 10.42 32.37 20.83
N ALA A 105 10.17 31.26 20.12
CA ALA A 105 11.14 30.19 19.96
C ALA A 105 12.06 30.46 18.76
N TRP A 106 13.37 30.43 18.97
CA TRP A 106 14.39 30.67 17.95
C TRP A 106 15.28 29.44 17.75
N ILE A 107 15.67 29.16 16.51
CA ILE A 107 16.63 28.12 16.17
C ILE A 107 17.92 28.78 15.67
N ALA A 108 19.02 28.48 16.35
CA ALA A 108 20.36 28.89 15.96
C ALA A 108 21.15 27.68 15.44
N THR A 109 21.92 27.89 14.38
CA THR A 109 22.91 26.91 13.91
C THR A 109 24.29 27.42 14.27
N VAL A 110 25.03 26.60 15.02
CA VAL A 110 26.39 26.90 15.47
C VAL A 110 27.33 25.87 14.85
N GLU A 111 28.43 26.37 14.30
CA GLU A 111 29.50 25.60 13.68
C GLU A 111 30.79 25.78 14.47
N VAL A 112 31.58 24.71 14.58
CA VAL A 112 32.92 24.74 15.16
C VAL A 112 33.88 25.10 14.03
N GLY A 113 34.66 26.17 14.21
CA GLY A 113 35.55 26.73 13.21
C GLY A 113 35.12 28.13 12.75
N GLY A 114 36.04 29.08 12.88
CA GLY A 114 35.90 30.48 12.47
C GLY A 114 37.27 31.09 12.20
N THR A 115 37.31 32.16 11.41
CA THR A 115 38.49 32.74 10.74
C THR A 115 39.60 33.31 11.64
N VAL A 116 39.66 32.98 12.93
CA VAL A 116 40.70 33.47 13.84
C VAL A 116 41.42 32.29 14.48
N ALA A 117 42.63 32.07 13.97
CA ALA A 117 43.73 31.26 14.50
C ALA A 117 43.43 29.81 14.86
N ASP A 118 44.00 28.91 14.05
CA ASP A 118 44.16 27.45 14.18
C ASP A 118 44.71 26.92 15.54
N SER A 119 44.84 27.74 16.58
CA SER A 119 45.51 27.40 17.84
C SER A 119 44.60 27.22 19.06
N ALA A 120 43.30 27.49 18.93
CA ALA A 120 42.31 27.21 19.97
C ALA A 120 41.18 26.33 19.42
N LEU A 121 41.52 25.17 18.86
CA LEU A 121 40.57 24.07 18.73
C LEU A 121 39.96 23.83 20.12
N PRO A 122 38.63 23.97 20.33
CA PRO A 122 38.03 23.34 21.48
C PRO A 122 38.02 21.84 21.20
N ALA A 123 39.18 21.20 21.43
CA ALA A 123 39.41 19.75 21.26
C ALA A 123 38.43 18.88 22.06
N ALA A 124 37.56 19.48 22.86
CA ALA A 124 36.57 18.85 23.71
C ALA A 124 35.17 18.69 23.08
N VAL A 125 34.90 19.24 21.88
CA VAL A 125 33.52 19.27 21.34
C VAL A 125 33.31 18.19 20.26
N PRO A 126 32.43 17.19 20.47
CA PRO A 126 32.29 16.03 19.57
C PRO A 126 31.40 16.31 18.34
N TRP A 127 31.20 17.58 17.96
CA TRP A 127 30.30 17.96 16.86
C TRP A 127 30.88 19.12 16.06
N GLN A 128 30.65 19.11 14.75
CA GLN A 128 31.10 20.16 13.81
C GLN A 128 30.03 21.22 13.56
N ARG A 129 28.76 20.82 13.47
CA ARG A 129 27.61 21.70 13.27
C ARG A 129 26.44 21.21 14.11
N ARG A 130 25.77 22.11 14.82
CA ARG A 130 24.65 21.76 15.71
C ARG A 130 23.59 22.85 15.76
N ARG A 131 22.33 22.42 15.88
CA ARG A 131 21.17 23.31 15.99
C ARG A 131 20.75 23.44 17.45
N PHE A 132 20.53 24.66 17.90
CA PHE A 132 20.11 25.00 19.25
C PHE A 132 18.76 25.71 19.24
N LEU A 133 17.88 25.34 20.17
CA LEU A 133 16.61 25.99 20.45
C LEU A 133 16.79 26.91 21.65
N LEU A 134 16.40 28.16 21.50
CA LEU A 134 16.42 29.16 22.57
C LEU A 134 15.13 29.98 22.53
N TRP A 135 14.83 30.68 23.63
CA TRP A 135 13.65 31.54 23.75
C TRP A 135 14.09 32.99 23.99
N ALA A 136 13.51 33.91 23.22
CA ALA A 136 13.75 35.34 23.35
C ALA A 136 12.59 36.12 22.73
N GLY A 137 12.28 37.30 23.27
CA GLY A 137 11.25 38.19 22.73
C GLY A 137 11.57 38.72 21.32
N ASP A 138 12.84 38.91 21.01
CA ASP A 138 13.33 39.56 19.79
C ASP A 138 14.62 38.92 19.25
N ASP A 139 15.00 39.30 18.02
CA ASP A 139 16.22 38.81 17.36
C ASP A 139 17.49 39.28 18.07
N GLU A 140 17.49 40.50 18.62
CA GLU A 140 18.62 41.05 19.37
C GLU A 140 18.85 40.30 20.68
N GLY A 141 17.79 40.05 21.46
CA GLY A 141 17.86 39.24 22.66
C GLY A 141 18.27 37.80 22.39
N ALA A 142 17.80 37.21 21.28
CA ALA A 142 18.24 35.88 20.84
C ALA A 142 19.74 35.85 20.54
N ARG A 143 20.25 36.87 19.83
CA ARG A 143 21.68 37.01 19.49
C ARG A 143 22.53 37.23 20.74
N ALA A 144 22.11 38.10 21.66
CA ALA A 144 22.82 38.35 22.91
C ALA A 144 22.96 37.08 23.78
N ARG A 145 21.91 36.25 23.86
CA ARG A 145 21.96 34.97 24.57
C ARG A 145 22.90 33.97 23.90
N LEU A 146 22.93 33.93 22.57
CA LEU A 146 23.87 33.11 21.81
C LEU A 146 25.31 33.55 22.04
N GLU A 147 25.59 34.85 21.94
CA GLU A 147 26.94 35.40 22.15
C GLU A 147 27.45 35.17 23.57
N ARG A 148 26.57 35.20 24.58
CA ARG A 148 26.94 34.85 25.95
C ARG A 148 27.43 33.40 26.09
N ARG A 149 26.85 32.48 25.32
CA ARG A 149 27.21 31.05 25.38
C ARG A 149 28.30 30.66 24.37
N PHE A 150 28.35 31.35 23.25
CA PHE A 150 29.30 31.16 22.15
C PHE A 150 29.92 32.52 21.76
N PRO A 151 30.87 33.04 22.55
CA PRO A 151 31.48 34.35 22.29
C PRO A 151 32.27 34.37 20.98
N HIS A 152 32.29 35.51 20.30
CA HIS A 152 33.15 35.73 19.13
C HIS A 152 34.62 35.53 19.52
N GLY A 153 35.33 34.68 18.80
CA GLY A 153 36.74 34.33 19.08
C GLY A 153 36.95 33.06 19.93
N SER A 154 35.89 32.40 20.41
CA SER A 154 35.97 31.12 21.15
C SER A 154 36.01 29.87 20.26
N GLY A 155 36.29 30.04 18.96
CA GLY A 155 36.32 28.94 17.99
C GLY A 155 34.95 28.48 17.47
N PHE A 156 33.86 29.17 17.85
CA PHE A 156 32.51 28.93 17.36
C PHE A 156 32.06 30.03 16.41
N ARG A 157 31.26 29.65 15.41
CA ARG A 157 30.60 30.56 14.47
C ARG A 157 29.10 30.29 14.46
N VAL A 158 28.30 31.32 14.68
CA VAL A 158 26.84 31.25 14.46
C VAL A 158 26.60 31.44 12.97
N SER A 159 26.17 30.39 12.27
CA SER A 159 25.95 30.44 10.80
C SER A 159 24.54 30.87 10.42
N GLN A 160 23.55 30.58 11.27
CA GLN A 160 22.15 30.94 11.01
C GLN A 160 21.41 31.19 12.32
N LEU A 161 20.61 32.24 12.36
CA LEU A 161 19.61 32.49 13.41
C LEU A 161 18.27 32.71 12.71
N MET A 162 17.26 31.93 13.09
CA MET A 162 15.92 32.06 12.53
C MET A 162 14.86 31.84 13.60
N LEU A 163 13.74 32.54 13.47
CA LEU A 163 12.55 32.22 14.25
C LEU A 163 12.13 30.79 13.91
N ARG A 164 11.85 29.97 14.93
CA ARG A 164 11.34 28.62 14.72
C ARG A 164 10.03 28.76 13.95
N PRO A 165 9.92 28.22 12.73
CA PRO A 165 8.64 28.21 12.04
C PRO A 165 7.63 27.53 12.96
N SER A 166 6.51 28.20 13.20
CA SER A 166 5.41 27.63 13.97
C SER A 166 5.01 26.36 13.26
N HIS A 167 5.47 25.23 13.78
CA HIS A 167 4.91 23.94 13.44
C HIS A 167 3.60 23.88 14.22
N ALA A 168 2.64 24.74 13.86
CA ALA A 168 1.23 24.39 13.97
C ALA A 168 1.19 23.00 13.36
N ALA A 169 0.99 22.00 14.22
CA ALA A 169 1.19 20.58 13.96
C ALA A 169 1.08 20.33 12.46
N ALA A 170 2.18 19.92 11.80
CA ALA A 170 2.05 19.43 10.43
C ALA A 170 0.80 18.56 10.44
N PRO A 171 -0.28 18.96 9.74
CA PRO A 171 -1.58 18.32 9.91
C PRO A 171 -1.29 16.84 9.75
N PRO A 172 -1.58 16.02 10.79
CA PRO A 172 -0.97 14.71 11.00
C PRO A 172 -0.97 13.99 9.68
N ALA A 173 0.21 13.94 9.02
CA ALA A 173 0.38 13.84 7.57
C ALA A 173 -0.94 13.49 6.92
N ALA A 174 -1.73 14.53 6.61
CA ALA A 174 -3.16 14.38 6.45
C ALA A 174 -3.41 13.08 5.69
N THR A 175 -4.07 12.13 6.35
CA THR A 175 -4.64 10.94 5.75
C THR A 175 -5.80 11.38 4.84
N SER A 176 -5.56 12.42 4.03
CA SER A 176 -6.40 13.13 3.09
C SER A 176 -5.71 13.14 1.72
N GLY A 177 -4.97 12.09 1.44
CA GLY A 177 -5.04 11.45 0.15
C GLY A 177 -5.27 10.00 0.52
N GLY A 178 -6.52 9.60 0.77
CA GLY A 178 -6.83 8.17 0.88
C GLY A 178 -6.11 7.48 -0.25
N LEU A 179 -5.32 6.44 0.05
CA LEU A 179 -4.50 5.71 -0.89
C LEU A 179 -5.37 5.26 -2.08
N GLU A 180 -5.59 6.17 -3.04
CA GLU A 180 -6.05 5.85 -4.36
C GLU A 180 -4.83 5.20 -4.99
N THR A 181 -4.69 3.90 -4.71
CA THR A 181 -3.87 3.01 -5.50
C THR A 181 -4.10 3.40 -6.97
N ARG A 182 -3.05 3.44 -7.79
CA ARG A 182 -3.18 3.76 -9.22
C ARG A 182 -4.32 2.97 -9.89
N ALA A 183 -4.62 1.79 -9.36
CA ALA A 183 -5.78 0.98 -9.72
C ALA A 183 -7.15 1.57 -9.34
N ALA A 184 -7.33 2.17 -8.15
CA ALA A 184 -8.55 2.90 -7.78
C ALA A 184 -8.75 4.15 -8.66
N LYS A 185 -7.67 4.88 -8.95
CA LYS A 185 -7.71 6.01 -9.90
C LYS A 185 -8.05 5.56 -11.34
N ALA A 186 -7.48 4.44 -11.79
CA ALA A 186 -7.77 3.86 -13.10
C ALA A 186 -9.22 3.33 -13.21
N ALA A 187 -9.75 2.73 -12.13
CA ALA A 187 -11.14 2.25 -12.09
C ALA A 187 -12.16 3.40 -12.18
N ARG A 188 -11.83 4.56 -11.62
CA ARG A 188 -12.68 5.75 -11.66
C ARG A 188 -12.72 6.39 -13.06
N ILE A 189 -11.57 6.45 -13.73
CA ILE A 189 -11.45 6.93 -15.12
C ILE A 189 -12.14 5.99 -16.11
N ALA A 190 -12.18 4.68 -15.83
CA ALA A 190 -12.91 3.72 -16.66
C ALA A 190 -14.44 3.74 -16.46
N ALA A 191 -14.92 4.41 -15.41
CA ALA A 191 -16.34 4.50 -15.06
C ALA A 191 -16.98 5.87 -15.41
N SER A 192 -16.17 6.84 -15.87
CA SER A 192 -16.58 8.13 -16.42
C SER A 192 -16.57 8.09 -17.95
#